data_AF-A0A3R8RUD2-F1
#
_entry.id   AF-A0A3R8RUD2-F1
#
_cell.length_a   1.000
_cell.length_b   1.000
_cell.length_c   1.000
_cell.angle_alpha   90.00
_cell.angle_beta   90.00
_cell.angle_gamma   90.00
#
_symmetry.space_group_name_H-M   'P 1'
#
loop_
_entity.id
_entity.type
_entity.pdbx_description
1 polymer ?
#
loop_
_entity_poly.entity_id
_entity_poly.type
_entity_poly.pdbx_seq_one_letter_code
_entity_poly.pdbx_strand_id
1 'polypeptide(L)'
;MPQLDTDMTATTGTPTKAMSAVDFEAVGFFEHAGHWYIQGGPTCGNCEVPVTYITATDPLGSWTNEAGDTGAALTSGTVVSPNGCGGQNKAASVLPSAKDRSSWPRCGATEQAPTATFRTAG
;
A
#
# COMPACT_ATOMS: atom_id res chain seq x y z
N MET A 1 -6.49 -7.85 22.36
CA MET A 1 -6.25 -7.40 20.97
C MET A 1 -4.77 -7.60 20.64
N PRO A 2 -4.41 -7.98 19.41
CA PRO A 2 -3.01 -8.08 19.02
C PRO A 2 -2.39 -6.68 19.06
N GLN A 3 -1.25 -6.56 19.71
CA GLN A 3 -0.53 -5.30 19.86
C GLN A 3 0.94 -5.57 20.07
N LEU A 4 1.77 -4.64 19.64
CA LEU A 4 3.14 -4.56 20.14
C LEU A 4 3.09 -4.20 21.63
N ASP A 5 3.99 -4.75 22.41
CA ASP A 5 4.25 -4.25 23.75
C ASP A 5 4.75 -2.80 23.71
N THR A 6 4.73 -2.14 24.86
CA THR A 6 5.01 -0.72 24.96
C THR A 6 6.45 -0.35 24.60
N ASP A 7 7.38 -1.30 24.68
CA ASP A 7 8.78 -1.12 24.27
C ASP A 7 9.07 -1.63 22.84
N MET A 8 8.04 -2.14 22.14
CA MET A 8 8.08 -2.65 20.77
C MET A 8 9.02 -3.84 20.56
N THR A 9 9.28 -4.64 21.60
CA THR A 9 10.15 -5.81 21.54
C THR A 9 9.39 -7.13 21.37
N ALA A 10 8.09 -7.16 21.65
CA ALA A 10 7.26 -8.34 21.49
C ALA A 10 5.86 -8.02 20.96
N THR A 11 5.24 -9.03 20.36
CA THR A 11 3.81 -9.00 20.02
C THR A 11 3.04 -9.77 21.07
N THR A 12 2.00 -9.15 21.62
CA THR A 12 1.07 -9.76 22.57
C THR A 12 -0.31 -9.90 21.94
N GLY A 13 -1.15 -10.79 22.48
CA GLY A 13 -2.50 -11.03 22.00
C GLY A 13 -2.59 -11.96 20.78
N THR A 14 -3.82 -12.26 20.37
CA THR A 14 -4.08 -13.16 19.23
C THR A 14 -4.16 -12.35 17.94
N PRO A 15 -3.34 -12.65 16.91
CA PRO A 15 -3.41 -11.97 15.63
C PRO A 15 -4.72 -12.27 14.90
N THR A 16 -5.26 -11.27 14.21
CA THR A 16 -6.40 -11.42 13.30
C THR A 16 -5.88 -11.67 11.89
N LYS A 17 -6.44 -12.65 11.19
CA LYS A 17 -6.14 -12.87 9.78
C LYS A 17 -6.74 -11.74 8.94
N ALA A 18 -5.89 -10.99 8.24
CA ALA A 18 -6.33 -9.92 7.35
C ALA A 18 -6.78 -10.43 5.96
N MET A 19 -6.04 -11.40 5.40
CA MET A 19 -6.30 -11.96 4.08
C MET A 19 -5.98 -13.46 4.08
N SER A 20 -6.68 -14.23 3.26
CA SER A 20 -6.43 -15.65 3.03
C SER A 20 -5.59 -15.87 1.76
N ALA A 21 -4.51 -15.10 1.60
CA ALA A 21 -3.56 -15.21 0.51
C ALA A 21 -2.22 -15.74 1.03
N VAL A 22 -1.62 -16.70 0.34
CA VAL A 22 -0.36 -17.36 0.76
C VAL A 22 0.88 -16.66 0.23
N ASP A 23 0.71 -15.71 -0.69
CA ASP A 23 1.76 -15.07 -1.48
C ASP A 23 1.74 -13.55 -1.38
N PHE A 24 1.18 -12.94 -0.33
CA PHE A 24 1.13 -11.48 -0.20
C PHE A 24 2.37 -10.94 0.54
N GLU A 25 3.20 -10.13 -0.14
CA GLU A 25 4.45 -9.61 0.43
C GLU A 25 4.60 -8.08 0.31
N ALA A 26 5.73 -7.61 0.87
CA ALA A 26 6.19 -6.23 0.83
C ALA A 26 5.18 -5.22 1.40
N VAL A 27 4.50 -5.60 2.47
CA VAL A 27 3.32 -4.92 3.01
C VAL A 27 3.58 -3.48 3.47
N GLY A 28 2.70 -2.55 3.09
CA GLY A 28 2.52 -1.25 3.72
C GLY A 28 1.19 -1.19 4.49
N PHE A 29 1.19 -0.53 5.64
CA PHE A 29 0.00 -0.33 6.49
C PHE A 29 -0.16 1.15 6.83
N PHE A 30 -1.31 1.74 6.51
CA PHE A 30 -1.53 3.18 6.70
C PHE A 30 -3.01 3.53 6.85
N GLU A 31 -3.30 4.68 7.45
CA GLU A 31 -4.64 5.26 7.56
C GLU A 31 -4.77 6.45 6.60
N HIS A 32 -5.91 6.55 5.92
CA HIS A 32 -6.29 7.73 5.16
C HIS A 32 -7.81 7.93 5.18
N ALA A 33 -8.23 9.14 5.59
CA ALA A 33 -9.62 9.58 5.56
C ALA A 33 -10.61 8.65 6.30
N GLY A 34 -10.20 8.09 7.44
CA GLY A 34 -10.99 7.20 8.28
C GLY A 34 -10.92 5.72 7.87
N HIS A 35 -10.09 5.38 6.88
CA HIS A 35 -9.91 4.01 6.40
C HIS A 35 -8.46 3.56 6.61
N TRP A 36 -8.31 2.32 7.08
CA TRP A 36 -7.05 1.62 7.15
C TRP A 36 -6.83 0.82 5.87
N TYR A 37 -5.61 0.83 5.38
CA TYR A 37 -5.19 0.16 4.15
C TYR A 37 -4.02 -0.76 4.45
N ILE A 38 -4.11 -1.97 3.91
CA ILE A 38 -2.96 -2.87 3.73
C ILE A 38 -2.68 -2.90 2.24
N GLN A 39 -1.50 -2.47 1.82
CA GLN A 39 -1.04 -2.50 0.44
C GLN A 39 0.10 -3.50 0.28
N GLY A 40 0.16 -4.19 -0.85
CA GLY A 40 1.18 -5.21 -1.12
C GLY A 40 0.99 -5.80 -2.51
N GLY A 41 1.72 -6.87 -2.79
CA GLY A 41 1.62 -7.59 -4.05
C GLY A 41 2.00 -9.06 -3.89
N PRO A 42 1.87 -9.86 -4.96
CA PRO A 42 2.26 -11.26 -4.94
C PRO A 42 3.77 -11.42 -4.77
N THR A 43 4.18 -12.50 -4.12
CA THR A 43 5.59 -12.82 -3.87
C THR A 43 6.32 -13.12 -5.16
N CYS A 44 7.37 -12.35 -5.43
CA CYS A 44 8.15 -12.49 -6.66
C CYS A 44 9.62 -12.03 -6.54
N GLY A 45 10.11 -11.73 -5.34
CA GLY A 45 11.49 -11.32 -5.10
C GLY A 45 11.79 -9.89 -5.56
N ASN A 46 11.88 -9.65 -6.88
CA ASN A 46 12.14 -8.32 -7.49
C ASN A 46 11.43 -8.13 -8.84
N CYS A 47 10.37 -8.89 -9.13
CA CYS A 47 9.64 -8.75 -10.38
C CYS A 47 8.71 -7.54 -10.38
N GLU A 48 8.38 -7.05 -11.57
CA GLU A 48 7.21 -6.20 -11.76
C GLU A 48 5.95 -7.03 -11.52
N VAL A 49 5.23 -6.71 -10.46
CA VAL A 49 3.99 -7.40 -10.09
C VAL A 49 2.88 -6.41 -9.76
N PRO A 50 1.61 -6.85 -9.78
CA PRO A 50 0.52 -6.01 -9.33
C PRO A 50 0.74 -5.50 -7.92
N VAL A 51 0.52 -4.20 -7.72
CA VAL A 51 0.35 -3.61 -6.40
C VAL A 51 -1.14 -3.50 -6.15
N THR A 52 -1.57 -4.05 -5.02
CA THR A 52 -2.97 -4.16 -4.63
C THR A 52 -3.20 -3.69 -3.19
N TYR A 53 -4.45 -3.43 -2.80
CA TYR A 53 -4.80 -3.13 -1.42
C TYR A 53 -6.06 -3.83 -0.93
N ILE A 54 -6.20 -3.91 0.39
CA ILE A 54 -7.45 -4.17 1.11
C ILE A 54 -7.68 -3.05 2.12
N THR A 55 -8.93 -2.84 2.50
CA THR A 55 -9.38 -1.72 3.33
C THR A 55 -10.23 -2.19 4.51
N ALA A 56 -10.18 -1.46 5.63
CA ALA A 56 -11.06 -1.62 6.78
C ALA A 56 -11.31 -0.26 7.47
N THR A 57 -12.38 -0.12 8.24
CA THR A 57 -12.63 1.08 9.08
C THR A 57 -12.03 0.96 10.48
N ASP A 58 -11.54 -0.22 10.85
CA ASP A 58 -10.84 -0.52 12.10
C ASP A 58 -9.51 -1.21 11.73
N PRO A 59 -8.38 -0.85 12.38
CA PRO A 59 -7.06 -1.40 12.06
C PRO A 59 -6.96 -2.92 12.26
N LEU A 60 -7.91 -3.53 12.98
CA LEU A 60 -7.98 -4.97 13.22
C LEU A 60 -8.90 -5.70 12.23
N GLY A 61 -9.48 -5.01 11.26
CA GLY A 61 -10.48 -5.53 10.31
C GLY A 61 -11.91 -5.20 10.72
N SER A 62 -12.95 -5.64 10.02
CA SER A 62 -12.99 -6.65 8.97
C SER A 62 -12.48 -6.11 7.63
N TRP A 63 -11.48 -6.77 7.07
CA TRP A 63 -10.85 -6.37 5.82
C TRP A 63 -11.70 -6.73 4.61
N THR A 64 -11.68 -5.86 3.60
CA THR A 64 -12.38 -6.07 2.33
C THR A 64 -11.61 -5.52 1.13
N ASN A 65 -11.89 -6.05 -0.06
CA ASN A 65 -11.49 -5.48 -1.35
C ASN A 65 -12.69 -4.75 -2.00
N GLU A 66 -12.50 -4.13 -3.17
CA GLU A 66 -13.58 -3.43 -3.87
C GLU A 66 -14.64 -4.36 -4.46
N ALA A 67 -14.33 -5.64 -4.62
CA ALA A 67 -15.33 -6.66 -4.99
C ALA A 67 -16.25 -7.03 -3.81
N GLY A 68 -15.94 -6.56 -2.59
CA GLY A 68 -16.69 -6.86 -1.37
C GLY A 68 -16.32 -8.20 -0.72
N ASP A 69 -15.24 -8.86 -1.18
CA ASP A 69 -14.77 -10.10 -0.56
C ASP A 69 -14.29 -9.82 0.86
N THR A 70 -14.53 -10.78 1.77
CA THR A 70 -14.12 -10.70 3.18
C THR A 70 -13.73 -12.08 3.70
N GLY A 71 -13.01 -12.12 4.83
CA GLY A 71 -12.71 -13.36 5.55
C GLY A 71 -11.98 -14.41 4.69
N ALA A 72 -12.60 -15.59 4.53
CA ALA A 72 -12.04 -16.68 3.73
C ALA A 72 -12.11 -16.44 2.21
N ALA A 73 -13.05 -15.62 1.75
CA ALA A 73 -13.20 -15.27 0.33
C ALA A 73 -12.16 -14.22 -0.09
N LEU A 74 -11.64 -13.43 0.85
CA LEU A 74 -10.63 -12.42 0.59
C LEU A 74 -9.27 -13.07 0.34
N THR A 75 -9.02 -13.43 -0.91
CA THR A 75 -7.79 -14.08 -1.41
C THR A 75 -6.95 -13.15 -2.28
N SER A 76 -7.46 -11.96 -2.61
CA SER A 76 -6.76 -10.94 -3.39
C SER A 76 -7.20 -9.53 -3.02
N GLY A 77 -6.32 -8.55 -3.25
CA GLY A 77 -6.63 -7.13 -3.07
C GLY A 77 -7.11 -6.45 -4.36
N THR A 78 -7.61 -5.24 -4.23
CA THR A 78 -7.94 -4.34 -5.35
C THR A 78 -6.66 -3.85 -6.03
N VAL A 79 -6.57 -3.94 -7.35
CA VAL A 79 -5.38 -3.50 -8.12
C VAL A 79 -5.28 -1.97 -8.15
N VAL A 80 -4.16 -1.45 -7.65
CA VAL A 80 -3.73 -0.04 -7.83
C VAL A 80 -2.95 0.12 -9.13
N SER A 81 -2.02 -0.82 -9.38
CA SER A 81 -1.12 -0.79 -10.53
C SER A 81 -0.85 -2.24 -10.95
N PRO A 82 -1.07 -2.61 -12.22
CA PRO A 82 -0.92 -3.99 -12.69
C PRO A 82 0.53 -4.49 -12.74
N ASN A 83 1.53 -3.59 -12.76
CA ASN A 83 2.96 -3.93 -12.83
C ASN A 83 3.81 -3.16 -11.81
N GLY A 84 3.16 -2.60 -10.78
CA GLY A 84 3.86 -1.80 -9.77
C GLY A 84 4.66 -0.60 -10.31
N CYS A 85 4.39 -0.18 -11.55
CA CYS A 85 5.09 0.92 -12.22
C CYS A 85 6.61 0.69 -12.35
N GLY A 86 7.03 -0.55 -12.60
CA GLY A 86 8.45 -0.91 -12.68
C GLY A 86 9.10 -1.21 -11.33
N GLY A 87 8.32 -1.22 -10.25
CA GLY A 87 8.82 -1.49 -8.90
C GLY A 87 7.91 -2.40 -8.10
N GLN A 88 8.44 -2.90 -6.99
CA GLN A 88 7.68 -3.54 -5.94
C GLN A 88 7.34 -2.50 -4.86
N ASN A 89 6.18 -2.63 -4.21
CA ASN A 89 5.92 -1.81 -3.04
C ASN A 89 6.92 -2.17 -1.91
N LYS A 90 7.15 -1.25 -0.96
CA LYS A 90 8.02 -1.49 0.20
C LYS A 90 7.49 -0.87 1.48
N ALA A 91 6.78 0.24 1.33
CA ALA A 91 6.10 0.97 2.40
C ALA A 91 5.04 1.87 1.76
N ALA A 92 4.22 2.47 2.61
CA ALA A 92 3.36 3.60 2.24
C ALA A 92 3.76 4.82 3.08
N SER A 93 3.60 6.00 2.51
CA SER A 93 3.74 7.27 3.22
C SER A 93 2.55 8.14 2.89
N VAL A 94 1.83 8.56 3.92
CA VAL A 94 0.70 9.48 3.76
C VAL A 94 1.25 10.90 3.82
N LEU A 95 1.43 11.49 2.65
CA LEU A 95 1.90 12.86 2.56
C LEU A 95 0.76 13.83 2.90
N PRO A 96 1.05 14.95 3.59
CA PRO A 96 0.10 16.06 3.70
C PRO A 96 -0.45 16.41 2.32
N SER A 97 -1.73 16.76 2.21
CA SER A 97 -2.31 17.14 0.93
C SER A 97 -1.50 18.28 0.32
N ALA A 98 -0.87 18.05 -0.82
CA ALA A 98 -0.34 19.13 -1.63
C ALA A 98 -1.53 20.01 -2.03
N LYS A 99 -1.55 21.28 -1.60
CA LYS A 99 -2.34 22.28 -2.32
C LYS A 99 -1.78 22.28 -3.74
N ASP A 100 -2.63 21.93 -4.70
CA ASP A 100 -2.32 21.63 -6.12
C ASP A 100 -1.64 20.27 -6.42
N ARG A 101 -2.48 19.26 -6.72
CA ARG A 101 -2.07 17.95 -7.31
C ARG A 101 -1.98 17.96 -8.84
N SER A 102 -2.30 19.08 -9.49
CA SER A 102 -2.43 19.19 -10.96
C SER A 102 -1.10 18.97 -11.71
N SER A 103 0.04 19.08 -11.03
CA SER A 103 1.38 18.96 -11.61
C SER A 103 2.11 17.64 -11.31
N TRP A 104 1.49 16.71 -10.59
CA TRP A 104 2.15 15.45 -10.23
C TRP A 104 1.96 14.42 -11.35
N PRO A 105 3.05 13.88 -11.93
CA PRO A 105 2.94 12.84 -12.93
C PRO A 105 2.25 11.62 -12.30
N ARG A 106 1.14 11.20 -12.92
CA ARG A 106 0.54 9.90 -12.60
C ARG A 106 1.42 8.82 -13.22
N CYS A 107 1.65 7.74 -12.49
CA CYS A 107 2.37 6.61 -13.04
C CYS A 107 1.65 6.10 -14.31
N GLY A 108 2.42 5.92 -15.39
CA GLY A 108 1.90 5.51 -16.70
C GLY A 108 1.59 6.66 -17.68
N ALA A 109 1.74 7.93 -17.28
CA ALA A 109 1.86 9.02 -18.25
C ALA A 109 3.24 8.91 -18.93
N THR A 110 3.29 8.83 -20.26
CA THR A 110 4.56 8.84 -21.00
C THR A 110 5.37 10.07 -20.62
N GLU A 111 6.46 9.84 -19.89
CA GLU A 111 7.30 10.87 -19.29
C GLU A 111 8.16 11.51 -20.38
N GLN A 112 7.81 12.73 -20.80
CA GLN A 112 8.81 13.66 -21.31
C GLN A 112 9.50 14.24 -20.08
N ALA A 113 10.65 13.66 -19.72
CA ALA A 113 11.45 14.13 -18.60
C ALA A 113 11.71 15.66 -18.74
N PRO A 114 11.27 16.50 -17.79
CA PRO A 114 11.61 17.91 -17.84
C PRO A 114 13.12 18.04 -17.62
N THR A 115 13.80 18.66 -18.58
CA THR A 115 15.23 18.98 -18.47
C THR A 115 15.42 19.96 -17.32
N ALA A 116 15.83 19.45 -16.16
CA ALA A 116 16.16 20.27 -15.00
C ALA A 116 17.39 21.13 -15.34
N THR A 117 17.17 22.40 -15.65
CA THR A 117 18.25 23.37 -15.80
C THR A 117 18.61 23.87 -14.40
N PHE A 118 19.72 23.39 -13.84
CA PHE A 118 20.27 23.94 -12.61
C PHE A 118 20.72 25.38 -12.87
N ARG A 119 20.02 26.36 -12.27
CA ARG A 119 20.56 27.72 -12.13
C ARG A 119 21.52 27.72 -10.96
N THR A 120 22.82 27.74 -11.24
CA THR A 120 23.82 28.16 -10.26
C THR A 120 23.58 29.64 -9.94
N ALA A 121 23.33 29.94 -8.66
CA ALA A 121 23.30 31.32 -8.18
C ALA A 121 24.68 31.95 -8.40
N GLY A 122 24.69 33.11 -9.05
CA GLY A 122 25.80 34.06 -9.12
C GLY A 122 25.30 35.42 -8.67
#